data_AF-A0A3M1NB16-F1
#
_entry.id   AF-A0A3M1NB16-F1
#
_cell.length_a   1.000
_cell.length_b   1.000
_cell.length_c   1.000
_cell.angle_alpha   90.00
_cell.angle_beta   90.00
_cell.angle_gamma   90.00
#
_symmetry.space_group_name_H-M   'P 1'
#
loop_
_entity.id
_entity.type
_entity.pdbx_description
1 polymer ?
#
loop_
_entity_poly.entity_id
_entity_poly.type
_entity_poly.pdbx_seq_one_letter_code
_entity_poly.pdbx_strand_id
1 'polypeptide(L)'
;MSTRHFQYFCVHGHFYQPPRGNPITGHIGFEPDAGDYRNWNERITAEAYRPNAEIGNFDRISFDIGEPLLSWLRRRAPETYERIIQADRNHLAAKKVGNAVGSVFHHAILPLLKRRDKRTLLYWGYVAFQHHFGR
;
A
#
# COMPACT_ATOMS: atom_id res chain seq x y z
N MET A 1 21.61 33.92 21.41
CA MET A 1 20.42 33.08 21.16
C MET A 1 20.88 31.86 20.38
N SER A 2 20.82 30.66 20.95
CA SER A 2 21.25 29.43 20.28
C SER A 2 20.17 28.98 19.29
N THR A 3 20.50 28.91 18.01
CA THR A 3 19.62 28.36 16.98
C THR A 3 19.50 26.86 17.20
N ARG A 4 18.31 26.39 17.63
CA ARG A 4 18.03 24.95 17.67
C ARG A 4 18.06 24.41 16.23
N HIS A 5 19.10 23.65 15.92
CA HIS A 5 19.14 22.85 14.70
C HIS A 5 18.22 21.65 14.87
N PHE A 6 17.08 21.67 14.19
CA PHE A 6 16.23 20.49 14.08
C PHE A 6 16.85 19.54 13.04
N GLN A 7 17.23 18.34 13.48
CA GLN A 7 17.55 17.26 12.57
C GLN A 7 16.28 16.49 12.28
N TYR A 8 15.97 16.30 10.99
CA TYR A 8 14.81 15.55 10.52
C TYR A 8 15.26 14.21 9.97
N PHE A 9 14.53 13.16 10.29
CA PHE A 9 14.70 11.82 9.74
C PHE A 9 13.37 11.38 9.12
N CYS A 10 13.42 10.88 7.89
CA CYS A 10 12.24 10.46 7.14
C CYS A 10 12.42 9.03 6.66
N VAL A 11 11.35 8.24 6.79
CA VAL A 11 11.24 6.91 6.22
C VAL A 11 9.96 6.88 5.39
N HIS A 12 10.07 6.30 4.19
CA HIS A 12 8.94 6.04 3.31
C HIS A 12 8.90 4.55 2.95
N GLY A 13 7.75 3.91 3.17
CA GLY A 13 7.52 2.51 2.82
C GLY A 13 6.72 2.38 1.52
N HIS A 14 7.32 1.79 0.50
CA HIS A 14 6.64 1.44 -0.75
C HIS A 14 6.23 -0.04 -0.73
N PHE A 15 4.94 -0.33 -0.82
CA PHE A 15 4.42 -1.70 -0.70
C PHE A 15 3.61 -2.11 -1.94
N TYR A 16 4.01 -3.20 -2.59
CA TYR A 16 3.36 -3.69 -3.79
C TYR A 16 3.38 -5.22 -3.88
N GLN A 17 2.30 -5.79 -4.42
CA GLN A 17 2.27 -7.13 -4.98
C GLN A 17 1.68 -7.06 -6.39
N PRO A 18 2.27 -7.73 -7.39
CA PRO A 18 1.65 -7.82 -8.70
C PRO A 18 0.30 -8.54 -8.61
N PRO A 19 -0.66 -8.26 -9.52
CA PRO A 19 -1.84 -9.09 -9.66
C PRO A 19 -1.41 -10.56 -9.85
N ARG A 20 -1.94 -11.43 -8.99
CA ARG A 20 -1.72 -12.87 -9.02
C ARG A 20 -3.04 -13.59 -9.26
N GLY A 21 -2.94 -14.84 -9.71
CA GLY A 21 -4.08 -15.70 -9.92
C GLY A 21 -4.70 -15.58 -11.31
N ASN A 22 -5.76 -16.34 -11.51
CA ASN A 22 -6.45 -16.43 -12.80
C ASN A 22 -7.15 -15.09 -13.12
N PRO A 23 -6.96 -14.51 -14.33
CA PRO A 23 -7.49 -13.19 -14.67
C PRO A 23 -9.02 -13.14 -14.80
N ILE A 24 -9.67 -14.31 -14.93
CA ILE A 24 -11.14 -14.42 -15.03
C ILE A 24 -11.75 -14.62 -13.64
N THR A 25 -11.21 -15.55 -12.86
CA THR A 25 -11.80 -15.94 -11.56
C THR A 25 -11.20 -15.21 -10.35
N GLY A 26 -10.04 -14.57 -10.52
CA GLY A 26 -9.27 -13.96 -9.43
C GLY A 26 -8.70 -14.98 -8.43
N HIS A 27 -8.82 -16.29 -8.70
CA HIS A 27 -8.31 -17.32 -7.80
C HIS A 27 -6.79 -17.43 -7.91
N ILE A 28 -6.11 -17.26 -6.78
CA ILE A 28 -4.68 -17.54 -6.64
C ILE A 28 -4.55 -19.00 -6.18
N GLY A 29 -3.93 -19.81 -7.03
CA GLY A 29 -3.67 -21.22 -6.75
C GLY A 29 -2.54 -21.43 -5.75
N PHE A 30 -2.05 -22.67 -5.67
CA PHE A 30 -0.87 -23.00 -4.89
C PHE A 30 0.40 -22.51 -5.61
N GLU A 31 1.28 -21.81 -4.90
CA GLU A 31 2.60 -21.37 -5.38
C GLU A 31 3.68 -22.09 -4.56
N PRO A 32 4.41 -23.07 -5.12
CA PRO A 32 5.32 -23.95 -4.37
C PRO A 32 6.47 -23.24 -3.63
N ASP A 33 6.85 -22.06 -4.10
CA ASP A 33 7.91 -21.23 -3.53
C ASP A 33 7.41 -20.29 -2.42
N ALA A 34 6.12 -20.34 -2.08
CA ALA A 34 5.54 -19.61 -0.95
C ALA A 34 5.77 -20.27 0.42
N GLY A 35 6.60 -21.33 0.49
CA GLY A 35 6.92 -22.01 1.75
C GLY A 35 5.69 -22.69 2.38
N ASP A 36 5.43 -22.41 3.66
CA ASP A 36 4.30 -22.97 4.40
C ASP A 36 2.94 -22.34 4.04
N TYR A 37 2.93 -21.34 3.16
CA TYR A 37 1.74 -20.62 2.73
C TYR A 37 1.24 -21.12 1.38
N ARG A 38 -0.06 -20.96 1.11
CA ARG A 38 -0.62 -21.41 -0.17
C ARG A 38 -0.11 -20.58 -1.34
N ASN A 39 0.15 -19.30 -1.11
CA ASN A 39 0.62 -18.36 -2.13
C ASN A 39 1.45 -17.23 -1.50
N TRP A 40 2.21 -16.53 -2.33
CA TRP A 40 3.06 -15.41 -1.93
C TRP A 40 2.27 -14.27 -1.26
N ASN A 41 1.04 -14.07 -1.72
CA ASN A 41 0.15 -13.06 -1.19
C ASN A 41 -0.21 -13.32 0.28
N GLU A 42 -0.43 -14.59 0.66
CA GLU A 42 -0.60 -15.01 2.06
C GLU A 42 0.70 -14.88 2.85
N ARG A 43 1.81 -15.39 2.30
CA ARG A 43 3.13 -15.35 2.95
C ARG A 43 3.55 -13.94 3.34
N ILE A 44 3.61 -13.04 2.37
CA ILE A 44 4.09 -11.67 2.61
C ILE A 44 3.10 -10.88 3.45
N THR A 45 1.81 -11.23 3.44
CA THR A 45 0.86 -10.64 4.40
C THR A 45 1.21 -11.03 5.83
N ALA A 46 1.51 -12.31 6.09
CA ALA A 46 1.88 -12.80 7.41
C ALA A 46 3.25 -12.30 7.88
N GLU A 47 4.23 -12.25 6.98
CA GLU A 47 5.62 -11.92 7.32
C GLU A 47 5.91 -10.40 7.32
N ALA A 48 5.17 -9.60 6.55
CA ALA A 48 5.45 -8.17 6.38
C ALA A 48 4.26 -7.26 6.69
N TYR A 49 3.14 -7.37 5.97
CA TYR A 49 2.09 -6.34 6.05
C TYR A 49 1.37 -6.33 7.41
N ARG A 50 1.01 -7.52 7.91
CA ARG A 50 0.36 -7.68 9.21
C ARG A 50 1.24 -7.22 10.37
N PRO A 51 2.49 -7.70 10.55
CA PRO A 51 3.31 -7.26 11.67
C PRO A 51 3.63 -5.76 11.61
N ASN A 52 3.82 -5.16 10.42
CA ASN A 52 3.98 -3.71 10.30
C ASN A 52 2.72 -2.94 10.76
N ALA A 53 1.52 -3.45 10.44
CA ALA A 53 0.26 -2.86 10.87
C ALA A 53 -0.01 -3.06 12.37
N GLU A 54 0.34 -4.21 12.94
CA GLU A 54 0.15 -4.51 14.36
C GLU A 54 1.09 -3.72 15.26
N ILE A 55 2.35 -3.53 14.85
CA ILE A 55 3.36 -2.74 15.58
C ILE A 55 3.12 -1.22 15.44
N GLY A 56 2.30 -0.81 14.46
CA GLY A 56 1.96 0.60 14.23
C GLY A 56 3.02 1.36 13.43
N ASN A 57 3.77 0.67 12.55
CA ASN A 57 4.74 1.35 11.69
C ASN A 57 4.05 2.33 10.72
N PHE A 58 2.88 1.96 10.21
CA PHE A 58 2.08 2.82 9.33
C PHE A 58 1.60 4.10 10.02
N ASP A 59 1.60 4.23 11.35
CA ASP A 59 1.28 5.50 12.04
C ASP A 59 2.50 6.46 12.10
N ARG A 60 3.70 5.96 11.80
CA ARG A 60 4.98 6.65 12.06
C ARG A 60 5.74 7.03 10.82
N ILE A 61 5.54 6.32 9.71
CA ILE A 61 6.21 6.57 8.43
C ILE A 61 5.21 7.07 7.40
N SER A 62 5.72 7.68 6.32
CA SER A 62 4.91 7.83 5.12
C SER A 62 4.91 6.53 4.32
N PHE A 63 3.86 6.26 3.56
CA PHE A 63 3.77 5.02 2.80
C PHE A 63 2.88 5.15 1.56
N ASP A 64 3.13 4.31 0.57
CA ASP A 64 2.18 4.04 -0.50
C ASP A 64 1.96 2.52 -0.65
N ILE A 65 0.73 2.13 -0.98
CA ILE A 65 0.38 0.73 -1.22
C ILE A 65 -0.33 0.65 -2.57
N GLY A 66 0.19 -0.20 -3.46
CA GLY A 66 -0.41 -0.38 -4.77
C GLY A 66 -1.80 -1.03 -4.71
N GLU A 67 -2.66 -0.66 -5.65
CA GLU A 67 -4.06 -1.09 -5.69
C GLU A 67 -4.25 -2.62 -5.63
N PRO A 68 -3.51 -3.46 -6.40
CA PRO A 68 -3.71 -4.91 -6.33
C PRO A 68 -3.54 -5.47 -4.92
N LEU A 69 -2.63 -4.89 -4.14
CA LEU A 69 -2.38 -5.29 -2.76
C LEU A 69 -3.47 -4.77 -1.80
N LEU A 70 -3.87 -3.51 -1.88
CA LEU A 70 -4.97 -2.98 -1.06
C LEU A 70 -6.28 -3.75 -1.29
N SER A 71 -6.62 -3.99 -2.55
CA SER A 71 -7.78 -4.78 -2.93
C SER A 71 -7.70 -6.21 -2.39
N TRP A 72 -6.52 -6.81 -2.39
CA TRP A 72 -6.29 -8.14 -1.83
C TRP A 72 -6.47 -8.14 -0.30
N LEU A 73 -5.76 -7.27 0.41
CA LEU A 73 -5.85 -7.16 1.87
C LEU A 73 -7.29 -6.90 2.33
N ARG A 74 -8.02 -6.00 1.65
CA ARG A 74 -9.44 -5.74 1.95
C ARG A 74 -10.29 -7.00 1.92
N ARG A 75 -10.03 -7.93 0.99
CA ARG A 75 -10.84 -9.14 0.84
C ARG A 75 -10.43 -10.25 1.81
N ARG A 76 -9.14 -10.41 2.11
CA ARG A 76 -8.68 -11.62 2.85
C ARG A 76 -7.73 -11.39 4.01
N ALA A 77 -7.36 -10.15 4.27
CA ALA A 77 -6.77 -9.74 5.53
C ALA A 77 -7.43 -8.43 6.00
N PRO A 78 -8.77 -8.41 6.19
CA PRO A 78 -9.52 -7.18 6.45
C PRO A 78 -9.02 -6.45 7.70
N GLU A 79 -8.62 -7.16 8.75
CA GLU A 79 -8.03 -6.55 9.96
C GLU A 79 -6.71 -5.82 9.66
N THR A 80 -5.85 -6.41 8.81
CA THR A 80 -4.60 -5.76 8.39
C THR A 80 -4.90 -4.52 7.53
N TYR A 81 -5.85 -4.64 6.60
CA TYR A 81 -6.32 -3.54 5.77
C TYR A 81 -6.85 -2.38 6.62
N GLU A 82 -7.76 -2.66 7.55
CA GLU A 82 -8.39 -1.66 8.40
C GLU A 82 -7.36 -0.93 9.28
N ARG A 83 -6.40 -1.65 9.86
CA ARG A 83 -5.29 -1.03 10.61
C ARG A 83 -4.48 -0.05 9.76
N ILE A 84 -4.19 -0.39 8.51
CA ILE A 84 -3.46 0.51 7.59
C ILE A 84 -4.27 1.77 7.28
N ILE A 85 -5.57 1.63 6.96
CA ILE A 85 -6.43 2.80 6.70
C ILE A 85 -6.58 3.65 7.96
N GLN A 86 -6.69 3.01 9.13
CA GLN A 86 -6.80 3.71 10.41
C GLN A 86 -5.53 4.46 10.77
N ALA A 87 -4.35 3.94 10.45
CA ALA A 87 -3.08 4.62 10.68
C ALA A 87 -3.00 5.97 9.94
N ASP A 88 -3.46 6.01 8.68
CA ASP A 88 -3.54 7.27 7.92
C ASP A 88 -4.54 8.26 8.53
N ARG A 89 -5.71 7.77 8.97
CA ARG A 89 -6.72 8.59 9.65
C ARG A 89 -6.19 9.16 10.97
N ASN A 90 -5.49 8.34 11.76
CA ASN A 90 -4.86 8.76 13.01
C ASN A 90 -3.81 9.85 12.75
N HIS A 91 -2.96 9.65 11.73
CA HIS A 91 -1.94 10.62 11.37
C HIS A 91 -2.58 11.94 10.89
N LEU A 92 -3.63 11.88 10.07
CA LEU A 92 -4.40 13.04 9.64
C LEU A 92 -5.01 13.78 10.85
N ALA A 93 -5.61 13.07 11.79
CA ALA A 93 -6.18 13.67 13.00
C ALA A 93 -5.11 14.35 13.87
N ALA A 94 -3.94 13.71 14.03
CA ALA A 94 -2.87 14.18 14.91
C ALA A 94 -2.00 15.28 14.30
N LYS A 95 -1.76 15.24 12.97
CA LYS A 95 -0.80 16.11 12.26
C LYS A 95 -1.46 17.04 11.25
N LYS A 96 -2.77 16.91 11.02
CA LYS A 96 -3.54 17.63 9.97
C LYS A 96 -3.07 17.32 8.53
N VAL A 97 -2.27 16.27 8.36
CA VAL A 97 -1.82 15.72 7.08
C VAL A 97 -1.84 14.20 7.18
N GLY A 98 -2.35 13.50 6.18
CA GLY A 98 -2.24 12.05 6.11
C GLY A 98 -0.83 11.62 5.71
N ASN A 99 -0.45 10.40 6.06
CA ASN A 99 0.86 9.83 5.75
C ASN A 99 0.80 8.75 4.65
N ALA A 100 -0.38 8.31 4.24
CA ALA A 100 -0.58 7.56 3.01
C ALA A 100 -0.40 8.46 1.77
N VAL A 101 0.25 7.94 0.74
CA VAL A 101 0.51 8.62 -0.53
C VAL A 101 -0.09 7.78 -1.65
N GLY A 102 -0.79 8.43 -2.59
CA GLY A 102 -1.32 7.75 -3.75
C GLY A 102 -0.22 7.31 -4.72
N SER A 103 -0.36 6.11 -5.27
CA SER A 103 0.52 5.58 -6.32
C SER A 103 -0.23 5.42 -7.63
N VAL A 104 0.51 5.12 -8.70
CA VAL A 104 -0.09 4.74 -9.99
C VAL A 104 -0.84 3.41 -9.86
N PHE A 105 -1.93 3.27 -10.61
CA PHE A 105 -2.82 2.09 -10.49
C PHE A 105 -2.12 0.74 -10.67
N HIS A 106 -1.14 0.70 -11.56
CA HIS A 106 -0.24 -0.44 -11.74
C HIS A 106 1.19 0.03 -11.54
N HIS A 107 2.06 -0.87 -11.10
CA HIS A 107 3.49 -0.61 -10.91
C HIS A 107 4.25 -0.54 -12.26
N ALA A 108 3.78 0.34 -13.14
CA ALA A 108 4.34 0.56 -14.45
C ALA A 108 5.50 1.57 -14.37
N ILE A 109 6.53 1.35 -15.19
CA ILE A 109 7.65 2.28 -15.34
C ILE A 109 7.15 3.48 -16.15
N LEU A 110 6.61 4.49 -15.46
CA LEU A 110 5.92 5.62 -16.09
C LEU A 110 6.71 6.22 -17.25
N PRO A 111 8.02 6.54 -17.17
CA PRO A 111 8.75 7.17 -18.28
C PRO A 111 8.62 6.46 -19.63
N LEU A 112 8.52 5.12 -19.63
CA LEU A 112 8.45 4.28 -20.83
C LEU A 112 7.06 4.27 -21.50
N LEU A 113 6.04 4.82 -20.84
CA LEU A 113 4.67 4.79 -21.33
C LEU A 113 4.32 5.97 -22.26
N LYS A 114 3.34 5.74 -23.14
CA LYS A 114 2.70 6.81 -23.93
C LYS A 114 1.99 7.79 -23.00
N ARG A 115 1.84 9.04 -23.44
CA ARG A 115 1.15 10.09 -22.65
C ARG A 115 -0.27 9.69 -22.24
N ARG A 116 -1.00 8.98 -23.11
CA ARG A 116 -2.34 8.46 -22.82
C ARG A 116 -2.30 7.52 -21.60
N ASP A 117 -1.44 6.52 -21.63
CA ASP A 117 -1.36 5.49 -20.59
C ASP A 117 -0.91 6.08 -19.25
N LYS A 118 0.05 7.02 -19.27
CA LYS A 118 0.45 7.81 -18.09
C LYS A 118 -0.76 8.48 -17.43
N ARG A 119 -1.59 9.18 -18.21
CA ARG A 119 -2.79 9.86 -17.70
C ARG A 119 -3.81 8.87 -17.14
N THR A 120 -4.02 7.75 -17.83
CA THR A 120 -4.93 6.70 -17.39
C THR A 120 -4.48 6.11 -16.05
N LEU A 121 -3.22 5.70 -15.91
CA LEU A 121 -2.72 5.09 -14.69
C LEU A 121 -2.69 6.06 -13.50
N LEU A 122 -2.38 7.34 -13.75
CA LEU A 122 -2.45 8.38 -12.71
C LEU A 122 -3.88 8.62 -12.25
N TYR A 123 -4.83 8.73 -13.18
CA TYR A 123 -6.24 8.95 -12.83
C TYR A 123 -6.82 7.77 -12.06
N TRP A 124 -6.59 6.54 -12.52
CA TRP A 124 -7.04 5.35 -11.81
C TRP A 124 -6.35 5.19 -10.46
N GLY A 125 -5.07 5.55 -10.35
CA GLY A 125 -4.35 5.60 -9.07
C GLY A 125 -4.99 6.58 -8.08
N TYR A 126 -5.35 7.78 -8.54
CA TYR A 126 -6.10 8.76 -7.76
C TYR A 126 -7.46 8.21 -7.32
N VAL A 127 -8.24 7.61 -8.22
CA VAL A 127 -9.55 7.02 -7.89
C VAL A 127 -9.42 5.87 -6.88
N ALA A 128 -8.42 5.01 -7.02
CA ALA A 128 -8.13 3.94 -6.07
C ALA A 128 -7.79 4.50 -4.69
N PHE A 129 -6.95 5.52 -4.63
CA PHE A 129 -6.60 6.19 -3.39
C PHE A 129 -7.83 6.78 -2.69
N GLN A 130 -8.68 7.49 -3.42
CA GLN A 130 -9.95 8.02 -2.89
C GLN A 130 -10.87 6.90 -2.38
N HIS A 131 -10.99 5.80 -3.13
CA HIS A 131 -11.81 4.66 -2.74
C HIS A 131 -11.36 4.01 -1.43
N HIS A 132 -10.04 3.89 -1.21
CA HIS A 132 -9.48 3.23 -0.03
C HIS A 132 -9.35 4.15 1.18
N PHE A 133 -8.85 5.37 1.00
CA PHE A 133 -8.50 6.28 2.08
C PHE A 133 -9.53 7.40 2.30
N GLY A 134 -10.41 7.65 1.33
CA GLY A 134 -11.49 8.66 1.44
C GLY A 134 -11.01 10.11 1.41
N ARG A 135 -9.82 10.38 0.86
CA ARG A 135 -9.24 11.71 0.75
C ARG A 135 -8.38 11.86 -0.49
#